data_AF-A0A7U4E4Y6-F1
#
_entry.id   AF-A0A7U4E4Y6-F1
#
_cell.length_a   1.000
_cell.length_b   1.000
_cell.length_c   1.000
_cell.angle_alpha   90.00
_cell.angle_beta   90.00
_cell.angle_gamma   90.00
#
_symmetry.space_group_name_H-M   'P 1'
#
loop_
_entity.id
_entity.type
_entity.pdbx_description
1 polymer ?
#
loop_
_entity_poly.entity_id
_entity_poly.type
_entity_poly.pdbx_seq_one_letter_code
_entity_poly.pdbx_strand_id
1 'polypeptide(L)'
;MESTHSSNISTAHDALELKSYQEIIIDSETGEEVVADKYLYLPGRPREYRFNGQNGQFNLYGERVLMDERGKTLTSFTFQPIAYRFFEDILFGRTEKEMWAELFFIDNQQCVSSIMFNNTSVSELFRLMEPLHYEKLSLCDVTLTARPERVTSKGDPTKTWYITRFSYEVSQSEKVKEYREYIRDHAVYRAETLTPAAEHKVVSRSFARLLESEEIMPLGAVAQSQAA
;
A
#
# COMPACT_ATOMS: atom_id res chain seq x y z
N MET A 1 23.64 -59.26 30.30
CA MET A 1 23.27 -58.02 31.00
C MET A 1 24.11 -56.92 30.41
N GLU A 2 23.57 -56.18 29.44
CA GLU A 2 24.15 -54.93 28.98
C GLU A 2 22.99 -54.11 28.44
N SER A 3 22.64 -53.05 29.17
CA SER A 3 21.57 -52.13 28.83
C SER A 3 22.25 -50.79 28.58
N THR A 4 22.43 -50.45 27.30
CA THR A 4 22.91 -49.13 26.89
C THR A 4 21.72 -48.18 26.87
N HIS A 5 21.66 -47.29 27.86
CA HIS A 5 20.81 -46.10 27.83
C HIS A 5 21.41 -45.10 26.83
N SER A 6 20.82 -45.03 25.64
CA SER A 6 20.97 -43.85 24.77
C SER A 6 19.98 -42.80 25.23
N SER A 7 20.47 -41.78 25.92
CA SER A 7 19.76 -40.55 26.24
C SER A 7 19.52 -39.76 24.96
N ASN A 8 18.28 -39.79 24.47
CA ASN A 8 17.80 -38.83 23.49
C ASN A 8 17.77 -37.43 24.13
N ILE A 9 18.76 -36.60 23.81
CA ILE A 9 18.70 -35.17 24.06
C ILE A 9 17.71 -34.61 23.04
N SER A 10 16.48 -34.40 23.49
CA SER A 10 15.48 -33.62 22.78
C SER A 10 15.87 -32.15 22.91
N THR A 11 16.54 -31.61 21.90
CA THR A 11 16.61 -30.16 21.69
C THR A 11 15.23 -29.70 21.27
N ALA A 12 14.47 -29.19 22.25
CA ALA A 12 13.28 -28.39 22.01
C ALA A 12 13.72 -27.07 21.36
N HIS A 13 13.87 -27.07 20.04
CA HIS A 13 13.67 -25.87 19.25
C HIS A 13 12.17 -25.70 19.13
N ASP A 14 11.57 -24.85 19.97
CA ASP A 14 10.33 -24.17 19.60
C ASP A 14 10.67 -23.36 18.35
N ALA A 15 10.47 -23.97 17.18
CA ALA A 15 10.51 -23.28 15.92
C ALA A 15 9.35 -22.28 15.96
N LEU A 16 9.65 -21.02 16.29
CA LEU A 16 8.74 -19.91 16.11
C LEU A 16 8.16 -20.02 14.70
N GLU A 17 6.87 -20.33 14.59
CA GLU A 17 6.20 -20.45 13.31
C GLU A 17 6.22 -19.07 12.66
N LEU A 18 7.13 -18.88 11.71
CA LEU A 18 7.27 -17.63 10.98
C LEU A 18 5.96 -17.32 10.27
N LYS A 19 5.46 -16.10 10.46
CA LYS A 19 4.36 -15.61 9.64
C LYS A 19 4.80 -15.59 8.19
N SER A 20 3.84 -15.72 7.26
CA SER A 20 4.19 -15.86 5.85
C SER A 20 4.93 -14.65 5.28
N TYR A 21 4.80 -13.48 5.89
CA TYR A 21 5.51 -12.25 5.51
C TYR A 21 6.85 -12.05 6.22
N GLN A 22 7.29 -12.99 7.06
CA GLN A 22 8.54 -12.91 7.82
C GLN A 22 9.61 -13.84 7.24
N GLU A 23 10.86 -13.49 7.52
CA GLU A 23 12.05 -14.28 7.18
C GLU A 23 13.11 -14.15 8.28
N ILE A 24 14.05 -15.10 8.30
CA ILE A 24 15.22 -15.01 9.19
C ILE A 24 16.32 -14.30 8.42
N ILE A 25 16.84 -13.21 8.98
CA ILE A 25 18.00 -12.49 8.47
C ILE A 25 19.13 -12.55 9.49
N ILE A 26 20.36 -12.32 9.05
CA ILE A 26 21.51 -12.17 9.94
C ILE A 26 21.69 -10.68 10.20
N ASP A 27 21.62 -10.28 11.47
CA ASP A 27 21.88 -8.89 11.87
C ASP A 27 23.33 -8.52 11.57
N SER A 28 23.55 -7.41 10.87
CA SER A 28 24.89 -7.01 10.42
C SER A 28 25.80 -6.50 11.55
N GLU A 29 25.23 -6.07 12.67
CA GLU A 29 25.97 -5.54 13.83
C GLU A 29 26.29 -6.65 14.84
N THR A 30 25.36 -7.57 15.09
CA THR A 30 25.51 -8.63 16.11
C THR A 30 25.93 -9.97 15.53
N GLY A 31 25.64 -10.23 14.24
CA GLY A 31 25.84 -11.54 13.61
C GLY A 31 24.82 -12.60 14.03
N GLU A 32 23.76 -12.22 14.77
CA GLU A 32 22.72 -13.12 15.24
C GLU A 32 21.59 -13.28 14.20
N GLU A 33 20.95 -14.45 14.19
CA GLU A 33 19.74 -14.68 13.41
C GLU A 33 18.55 -13.97 14.08
N VAL A 34 17.90 -13.08 13.33
CA VAL A 34 16.71 -12.34 13.79
C VAL A 34 15.56 -12.53 12.82
N VAL A 35 14.33 -12.53 13.35
CA VAL A 35 13.11 -12.54 12.53
C VAL A 35 12.83 -11.13 12.06
N ALA A 36 12.76 -10.94 10.74
CA ALA A 36 12.45 -9.67 10.11
C ALA A 36 11.28 -9.81 9.13
N ASP A 37 10.63 -8.69 8.87
CA ASP A 37 9.61 -8.62 7.84
C ASP A 37 10.26 -8.53 6.46
N LYS A 38 9.68 -9.24 5.49
CA LYS A 38 10.09 -9.15 4.08
C LYS A 38 9.90 -7.73 3.51
N TYR A 39 9.00 -6.96 4.10
CA TYR A 39 8.53 -5.68 3.57
C TYR A 39 9.04 -4.48 4.35
N LEU A 40 9.68 -3.56 3.63
CA LEU A 40 10.10 -2.28 4.17
C LEU A 40 8.92 -1.31 4.17
N TYR A 41 8.60 -0.78 5.34
CA TYR A 41 7.55 0.22 5.50
C TYR A 41 7.94 1.22 6.57
N LEU A 42 7.92 2.50 6.20
CA LEU A 42 7.95 3.60 7.15
C LEU A 42 6.50 3.99 7.44
N PRO A 43 5.96 3.74 8.66
CA PRO A 43 4.55 3.97 8.96
C PRO A 43 4.08 5.38 8.58
N GLY A 44 2.98 5.46 7.84
CA GLY A 44 2.40 6.72 7.34
C GLY A 44 3.14 7.35 6.16
N ARG A 45 4.28 6.80 5.72
CA ARG A 45 5.10 7.31 4.62
C ARG A 45 5.45 6.19 3.62
N PRO A 46 4.44 5.57 2.98
CA PRO A 46 4.69 4.60 1.92
C PRO A 46 5.45 5.26 0.76
N ARG A 47 6.18 4.47 -0.04
CA ARG A 47 6.82 5.00 -1.24
C ARG A 47 5.77 5.54 -2.21
N GLU A 48 6.03 6.72 -2.75
CA GLU A 48 5.04 7.43 -3.51
C GLU A 48 5.16 7.17 -5.02
N TYR A 49 4.17 6.48 -5.57
CA TYR A 49 3.95 6.36 -7.01
C TYR A 49 2.85 7.34 -7.41
N ARG A 50 3.04 8.03 -8.55
CA ARG A 50 2.02 8.93 -9.10
C ARG A 50 1.73 8.60 -10.56
N PHE A 51 0.47 8.73 -10.93
CA PHE A 51 0.07 8.83 -12.33
C PHE A 51 -0.13 10.30 -12.70
N ASN A 52 0.56 10.77 -13.73
CA ASN A 52 0.40 12.12 -14.24
C ASN A 52 -0.62 12.13 -15.40
N GLY A 53 -1.83 12.59 -15.13
CA GLY A 53 -2.91 12.70 -16.12
C GLY A 53 -2.66 13.72 -17.25
N GLN A 54 -1.64 14.57 -17.16
CA GLN A 54 -1.30 15.52 -18.25
C GLN A 54 -0.52 14.84 -19.37
N ASN A 55 0.41 13.95 -19.03
CA ASN A 55 1.32 13.31 -19.99
C ASN A 55 1.21 11.78 -20.03
N GLY A 56 0.37 11.18 -19.18
CA GLY A 56 0.13 9.75 -19.12
C GLY A 56 1.28 8.95 -18.48
N GLN A 57 2.22 9.61 -17.79
CA GLN A 57 3.40 8.94 -17.24
C GLN A 57 3.21 8.53 -15.78
N PHE A 58 3.80 7.40 -15.42
CA PHE A 58 3.99 7.02 -14.03
C PHE A 58 5.34 7.52 -13.53
N ASN A 59 5.40 8.00 -12.29
CA ASN A 59 6.63 8.48 -11.67
C ASN A 59 6.71 8.08 -10.20
N LEU A 60 7.93 8.10 -9.67
CA LEU A 60 8.23 7.95 -8.26
C LEU A 60 8.51 9.33 -7.65
N TYR A 61 7.86 9.63 -6.52
CA TYR A 61 7.99 10.88 -5.76
C TYR A 61 7.71 12.17 -6.57
N GLY A 62 6.96 12.09 -7.67
CA GLY A 62 6.68 13.27 -8.51
C GLY A 62 7.79 13.61 -9.51
N GLU A 63 8.94 12.94 -9.46
CA GLU A 63 10.13 13.37 -10.19
C GLU A 63 10.65 12.28 -11.14
N ARG A 64 10.85 11.06 -10.64
CA ARG A 64 11.50 10.00 -11.40
C ARG A 64 10.51 9.24 -12.26
N VAL A 65 10.46 9.52 -13.56
CA VAL A 65 9.65 8.78 -14.53
C VAL A 65 10.01 7.30 -14.51
N LEU A 66 9.00 6.43 -14.44
CA LEU A 66 9.19 4.98 -14.49
C LEU A 66 9.46 4.53 -15.92
N MET A 67 10.45 3.64 -16.06
CA MET A 67 10.87 3.07 -17.33
C MET A 67 10.63 1.56 -17.33
N ASP A 68 10.45 0.98 -18.52
CA ASP A 68 10.50 -0.45 -18.75
C ASP A 68 11.94 -0.99 -18.76
N GLU A 69 12.10 -2.30 -18.86
CA GLU A 69 13.40 -2.99 -18.91
C GLU A 69 14.28 -2.56 -20.09
N ARG A 70 13.68 -1.94 -21.11
CA ARG A 70 14.37 -1.45 -22.32
C ARG A 70 14.69 0.05 -22.22
N GLY A 71 14.47 0.66 -21.05
CA GLY A 71 14.72 2.08 -20.81
C GLY A 71 13.72 3.04 -21.46
N LYS A 72 12.55 2.55 -21.89
CA LYS A 72 11.47 3.40 -22.42
C LYS A 72 10.47 3.74 -21.34
N THR A 73 9.78 4.87 -21.49
CA THR A 73 8.69 5.26 -20.57
C THR A 73 7.68 4.14 -20.41
N LEU A 74 7.37 3.81 -19.16
CA LEU A 74 6.45 2.73 -18.83
C LEU A 74 5.04 3.02 -19.39
N THR A 75 4.51 2.12 -20.21
CA THR A 75 3.20 2.25 -20.87
C THR A 75 2.06 1.55 -20.11
N SER A 76 2.38 0.78 -19.09
CA SER A 76 1.41 0.16 -18.18
C SER A 76 2.04 -0.11 -16.83
N PHE A 77 1.30 0.12 -15.75
CA PHE A 77 1.76 -0.16 -14.39
C PHE A 77 0.95 -1.30 -13.79
N THR A 78 1.62 -2.40 -13.47
CA THR A 78 1.00 -3.63 -12.94
C THR A 78 1.38 -3.84 -11.49
N PHE A 79 0.40 -4.03 -10.61
CA PHE A 79 0.60 -4.19 -9.17
C PHE A 79 -0.59 -4.91 -8.52
N GLN A 80 -0.35 -5.59 -7.40
CA GLN A 80 -1.42 -6.17 -6.58
C GLN A 80 -1.68 -5.26 -5.38
N PRO A 81 -2.89 -4.67 -5.25
CA PRO A 81 -3.27 -3.94 -4.06
C PRO A 81 -3.24 -4.82 -2.80
N ILE A 82 -2.74 -4.28 -1.70
CA ILE A 82 -2.82 -4.89 -0.37
C ILE A 82 -3.85 -4.16 0.50
N ALA A 83 -4.03 -2.86 0.29
CA ALA A 83 -5.09 -2.06 0.88
C ALA A 83 -5.54 -0.97 -0.11
N TYR A 84 -6.75 -0.45 0.05
CA TYR A 84 -7.23 0.65 -0.79
C TYR A 84 -8.31 1.46 -0.08
N ARG A 85 -8.50 2.69 -0.55
CA ARG A 85 -9.66 3.52 -0.21
C ARG A 85 -10.08 4.39 -1.37
N PHE A 86 -11.37 4.70 -1.36
CA PHE A 86 -12.03 5.67 -2.20
C PHE A 86 -12.62 6.74 -1.30
N PHE A 87 -12.24 7.99 -1.52
CA PHE A 87 -12.63 9.08 -0.64
C PHE A 87 -12.66 10.39 -1.41
N GLU A 88 -13.42 11.34 -0.91
CA GLU A 88 -13.45 12.70 -1.46
C GLU A 88 -12.74 13.67 -0.53
N ASP A 89 -11.83 14.47 -1.07
CA ASP A 89 -11.06 15.44 -0.30
C ASP A 89 -10.43 16.52 -1.19
N ILE A 90 -9.99 17.62 -0.57
CA ILE A 90 -9.22 18.69 -1.17
C ILE A 90 -7.74 18.44 -0.85
N LEU A 91 -7.01 17.85 -1.79
CA LEU A 91 -5.60 17.47 -1.60
C LEU A 91 -4.66 18.22 -2.55
N PHE A 92 -3.37 18.23 -2.19
CA PHE A 92 -2.25 18.67 -3.04
C PHE A 92 -2.41 20.10 -3.61
N GLY A 93 -2.89 21.03 -2.78
CA GLY A 93 -3.06 22.44 -3.14
C GLY A 93 -4.20 22.71 -4.14
N ARG A 94 -5.09 21.73 -4.37
CA ARG A 94 -6.33 21.95 -5.12
C ARG A 94 -7.31 22.80 -4.30
N THR A 95 -8.24 23.44 -4.99
CA THR A 95 -9.30 24.26 -4.37
C THR A 95 -10.65 23.54 -4.32
N GLU A 96 -10.82 22.51 -5.14
CA GLU A 96 -12.08 21.77 -5.26
C GLU A 96 -11.94 20.37 -4.66
N LYS A 97 -13.04 19.88 -4.09
CA LYS A 97 -13.13 18.52 -3.54
C LYS A 97 -13.21 17.55 -4.71
N GLU A 98 -12.30 16.60 -4.74
CA GLU A 98 -12.21 15.59 -5.80
C GLU A 98 -12.37 14.19 -5.22
N MET A 99 -12.87 13.27 -6.04
CA MET A 99 -12.88 11.85 -5.74
C MET A 99 -11.49 11.25 -6.02
N TRP A 100 -10.92 10.61 -5.00
CA TRP A 100 -9.62 9.95 -5.03
C TRP A 100 -9.79 8.44 -4.83
N ALA A 101 -8.97 7.67 -5.53
CA ALA A 101 -8.69 6.27 -5.21
C ALA A 101 -7.23 6.15 -4.83
N GLU A 102 -6.94 5.72 -3.61
CA GLU A 102 -5.60 5.45 -3.13
C GLU A 102 -5.46 3.94 -2.92
N LEU A 103 -4.46 3.35 -3.56
CA LEU A 103 -4.14 1.93 -3.46
C LEU A 103 -2.74 1.76 -2.92
N PHE A 104 -2.58 0.85 -1.98
CA PHE A 104 -1.30 0.46 -1.40
C PHE A 104 -0.90 -0.89 -1.94
N PHE A 105 0.39 -1.11 -2.17
CA PHE A 105 0.94 -2.35 -2.71
C PHE A 105 2.39 -2.53 -2.26
N ILE A 106 2.96 -3.71 -2.52
CA ILE A 106 4.40 -3.95 -2.34
C ILE A 106 5.09 -3.79 -3.69
N ASP A 107 6.10 -2.91 -3.76
CA ASP A 107 6.87 -2.69 -5.00
C ASP A 107 7.91 -3.78 -5.25
N ASN A 108 8.62 -3.69 -6.38
CA ASN A 108 9.66 -4.64 -6.77
C ASN A 108 10.90 -4.64 -5.85
N GLN A 109 11.02 -3.67 -4.94
CA GLN A 109 12.06 -3.57 -3.93
C GLN A 109 11.52 -3.91 -2.54
N GLN A 110 10.41 -4.65 -2.48
CA GLN A 110 9.76 -5.08 -1.25
C GLN A 110 9.35 -3.91 -0.34
N CYS A 111 9.01 -2.76 -0.90
CA CYS A 111 8.58 -1.60 -0.11
C CYS A 111 7.08 -1.39 -0.20
N VAL A 112 6.45 -1.13 0.96
CA VAL A 112 5.06 -0.65 0.98
C VAL A 112 5.00 0.69 0.26
N SER A 113 4.18 0.73 -0.76
CA SER A 113 4.07 1.80 -1.74
C SER A 113 2.61 2.19 -1.90
N SER A 114 2.36 3.42 -2.34
CA SER A 114 1.02 3.92 -2.63
C SER A 114 0.96 4.56 -4.01
N ILE A 115 -0.13 4.32 -4.73
CA ILE A 115 -0.47 5.04 -5.96
C ILE A 115 -1.88 5.62 -5.84
N MET A 116 -2.05 6.86 -6.32
CA MET A 116 -3.33 7.55 -6.32
C MET A 116 -3.82 7.86 -7.73
N PHE A 117 -5.13 7.74 -7.89
CA PHE A 117 -5.87 8.13 -9.08
C PHE A 117 -6.98 9.11 -8.68
N ASN A 118 -7.39 9.97 -9.60
CA ASN A 118 -8.53 10.87 -9.41
C ASN A 118 -9.44 10.90 -10.64
N ASN A 119 -10.56 11.62 -10.51
CA ASN A 119 -11.46 11.95 -11.61
C ASN A 119 -11.89 10.71 -12.42
N THR A 120 -11.80 10.78 -13.75
CA THR A 120 -12.25 9.70 -14.64
C THR A 120 -11.54 8.37 -14.37
N SER A 121 -10.26 8.38 -13.98
CA SER A 121 -9.55 7.14 -13.62
C SER A 121 -10.17 6.45 -12.41
N VAL A 122 -10.69 7.21 -11.43
CA VAL A 122 -11.42 6.63 -10.30
C VAL A 122 -12.72 5.99 -10.75
N SER A 123 -13.46 6.63 -11.66
CA SER A 123 -14.68 6.05 -12.21
C SER A 123 -14.41 4.73 -12.94
N GLU A 124 -13.31 4.63 -13.70
CA GLU A 124 -12.91 3.39 -14.36
C GLU A 124 -12.57 2.27 -13.37
N LEU A 125 -11.82 2.60 -12.31
CA LEU A 125 -11.49 1.63 -11.26
C LEU A 125 -12.74 1.21 -10.47
N PHE A 126 -13.66 2.13 -10.20
CA PHE A 126 -14.90 1.84 -9.49
C PHE A 126 -15.81 0.90 -10.28
N ARG A 127 -15.89 1.06 -11.61
CA ARG A 127 -16.62 0.11 -12.49
C ARG A 127 -16.03 -1.30 -12.44
N LEU A 128 -14.72 -1.43 -12.29
CA LEU A 128 -14.05 -2.73 -12.18
C LEU A 128 -14.43 -3.46 -10.88
N MET A 129 -14.83 -2.74 -9.82
CA MET A 129 -15.24 -3.37 -8.56
C MET A 129 -16.55 -4.16 -8.66
N GLU A 130 -17.45 -3.81 -9.59
CA GLU A 130 -18.73 -4.50 -9.77
C GLU A 130 -18.57 -5.97 -10.19
N PRO A 131 -17.86 -6.31 -11.28
CA PRO A 131 -17.63 -7.72 -11.63
C PRO A 131 -16.86 -8.48 -10.54
N LEU A 132 -15.86 -7.87 -9.92
CA LEU A 132 -15.13 -8.49 -8.79
C LEU A 132 -16.07 -8.87 -7.65
N HIS A 133 -17.02 -8.00 -7.31
CA HIS A 133 -17.99 -8.27 -6.25
C HIS A 133 -18.82 -9.53 -6.55
N TYR A 134 -19.31 -9.68 -7.78
CA TYR A 134 -20.08 -10.87 -8.18
C TYR A 134 -19.22 -12.14 -8.24
N GLU A 135 -17.90 -12.01 -8.41
CA GLU A 135 -16.92 -13.10 -8.29
C GLU A 135 -16.48 -13.37 -6.84
N LYS A 136 -17.03 -12.64 -5.86
CA LYS A 136 -16.61 -12.67 -4.44
C LYS A 136 -15.13 -12.30 -4.23
N LEU A 137 -14.60 -11.46 -5.11
CA LEU A 137 -13.25 -10.92 -5.07
C LEU A 137 -13.29 -9.44 -4.66
N SER A 138 -12.16 -8.95 -4.18
CA SER A 138 -11.88 -7.54 -3.93
C SER A 138 -10.67 -7.09 -4.75
N LEU A 139 -10.40 -5.77 -4.78
CA LEU A 139 -9.18 -5.26 -5.41
C LEU A 139 -7.89 -5.83 -4.80
N CYS A 140 -7.94 -6.35 -3.57
CA CYS A 140 -6.77 -7.00 -2.93
C CYS A 140 -6.51 -8.43 -3.41
N ASP A 141 -7.45 -9.01 -4.17
CA ASP A 141 -7.41 -10.41 -4.62
C ASP A 141 -6.98 -10.54 -6.08
N VAL A 142 -6.65 -9.42 -6.70
CA VAL A 142 -6.33 -9.32 -8.13
C VAL A 142 -5.09 -8.49 -8.38
N THR A 143 -4.38 -8.84 -9.44
CA THR A 143 -3.27 -8.06 -9.96
C THR A 143 -3.86 -7.06 -10.97
N LEU A 144 -3.82 -5.78 -10.62
CA LEU A 144 -4.32 -4.71 -11.46
C LEU A 144 -3.25 -4.29 -12.47
N THR A 145 -3.67 -4.02 -13.70
CA THR A 145 -2.85 -3.34 -14.70
C THR A 145 -3.49 -2.03 -15.11
N ALA A 146 -2.82 -0.93 -14.80
CA ALA A 146 -3.20 0.43 -15.13
C ALA A 146 -2.54 0.87 -16.45
N ARG A 147 -3.34 1.22 -17.46
CA ARG A 147 -2.87 1.69 -18.78
C ARG A 147 -3.31 3.13 -19.04
N PRO A 148 -2.39 4.07 -19.33
CA PRO A 148 -2.73 5.41 -19.74
C PRO A 148 -3.43 5.41 -21.11
N GLU A 149 -4.54 6.12 -21.22
CA GLU A 149 -5.26 6.34 -22.48
C GLU A 149 -5.46 7.84 -22.69
N ARG A 150 -5.05 8.33 -23.87
CA ARG A 150 -5.25 9.72 -24.25
C ARG A 150 -6.70 9.92 -24.67
N VAL A 151 -7.37 10.88 -24.03
CA VAL A 151 -8.75 11.27 -24.35
C VAL A 151 -8.81 12.76 -24.71
N THR A 152 -9.81 13.11 -25.52
CA THR A 152 -10.09 14.49 -25.95
C THR A 152 -11.37 15.00 -25.28
N SER A 153 -11.44 16.30 -25.01
CA SER A 153 -12.68 16.91 -24.54
C SER A 153 -13.75 16.84 -25.61
N LYS A 154 -14.97 16.49 -25.20
CA LYS A 154 -16.15 16.55 -26.09
C LYS A 154 -16.50 17.98 -26.51
N GLY A 155 -16.22 18.97 -25.65
CA GLY A 155 -16.54 20.38 -25.92
C GLY A 155 -15.43 21.16 -26.62
N ASP A 156 -14.19 20.66 -26.58
CA ASP A 156 -13.03 21.31 -27.18
C ASP A 156 -11.98 20.25 -27.61
N PRO A 157 -11.98 19.83 -28.89
CA PRO A 157 -11.07 18.81 -29.39
C PRO A 157 -9.57 19.11 -29.21
N THR A 158 -9.19 20.37 -28.93
CA THR A 158 -7.80 20.75 -28.69
C THR A 158 -7.32 20.37 -27.28
N LYS A 159 -8.25 20.19 -26.33
CA LYS A 159 -7.94 19.80 -24.96
C LYS A 159 -7.86 18.29 -24.86
N THR A 160 -6.64 17.79 -24.61
CA THR A 160 -6.37 16.37 -24.38
C THR A 160 -5.80 16.14 -23.00
N TRP A 161 -6.19 15.05 -22.36
CA TRP A 161 -5.56 14.54 -21.14
C TRP A 161 -5.47 13.02 -21.19
N TYR A 162 -4.85 12.43 -20.19
CA TYR A 162 -4.75 11.00 -20.01
C TYR A 162 -5.61 10.53 -18.85
N ILE A 163 -6.36 9.47 -19.09
CA ILE A 163 -7.05 8.70 -18.05
C ILE A 163 -6.38 7.33 -17.92
N THR A 164 -6.76 6.58 -16.90
CA THR A 164 -6.25 5.23 -16.68
C THR A 164 -7.34 4.21 -16.94
N ARG A 165 -7.08 3.27 -17.86
CA ARG A 165 -7.89 2.05 -18.01
C ARG A 165 -7.31 0.94 -17.17
N PHE A 166 -8.18 0.19 -16.51
CA PHE A 166 -7.78 -0.91 -15.65
C PHE A 166 -8.21 -2.23 -16.25
N SER A 167 -7.33 -3.21 -16.18
CA SER A 167 -7.64 -4.63 -16.37
C SER A 167 -7.13 -5.41 -15.17
N TYR A 168 -7.64 -6.61 -14.94
CA TYR A 168 -7.22 -7.44 -13.81
C TYR A 168 -7.05 -8.91 -14.19
N GLU A 169 -6.25 -9.60 -13.39
CA GLU A 169 -6.17 -11.07 -13.32
C GLU A 169 -6.23 -11.49 -11.86
N VAL A 170 -6.76 -12.68 -11.58
CA VAL A 170 -6.82 -13.20 -10.21
C VAL A 170 -5.39 -13.46 -9.71
N SER A 171 -5.05 -12.93 -8.53
CA SER A 171 -3.71 -13.10 -7.95
C SER A 171 -3.52 -14.49 -7.37
N GLN A 172 -2.26 -14.88 -7.18
CA GLN A 172 -1.88 -16.14 -6.53
C GLN A 172 -2.35 -16.17 -5.08
N SER A 173 -2.96 -17.29 -4.68
CA SER A 173 -3.61 -17.40 -3.38
C SER A 173 -2.65 -17.27 -2.19
N GLU A 174 -1.40 -17.72 -2.40
CA GLU A 174 -0.31 -17.66 -1.44
C GLU A 174 0.10 -16.21 -1.17
N LYS A 175 0.25 -15.39 -2.22
CA LYS A 175 0.56 -13.97 -2.06
C LYS A 175 -0.59 -13.17 -1.47
N VAL A 176 -1.82 -13.48 -1.87
CA VAL A 176 -3.01 -12.88 -1.23
C VAL A 176 -3.03 -13.17 0.27
N LYS A 177 -2.75 -14.43 0.68
CA LYS A 177 -2.67 -14.80 2.09
C LYS A 177 -1.56 -14.03 2.81
N GLU A 178 -0.38 -13.97 2.20
CA GLU A 178 0.79 -13.29 2.77
C GLU A 178 0.55 -11.80 3.00
N TYR A 179 0.02 -11.10 2.00
CA TYR A 179 -0.32 -9.69 2.13
C TYR A 179 -1.42 -9.45 3.17
N ARG A 180 -2.44 -10.32 3.24
CA ARG A 180 -3.51 -10.23 4.24
C ARG A 180 -3.01 -10.48 5.67
N GLU A 181 -2.01 -11.32 5.84
CA GLU A 181 -1.36 -11.52 7.14
C GLU A 181 -0.55 -10.27 7.51
N TYR A 182 0.27 -9.76 6.58
CA TYR A 182 1.08 -8.57 6.78
C TYR A 182 0.25 -7.34 7.21
N ILE A 183 -0.82 -7.01 6.48
CA ILE A 183 -1.68 -5.85 6.75
C ILE A 183 -2.57 -6.02 7.99
N ARG A 184 -2.68 -7.23 8.55
CA ARG A 184 -3.36 -7.45 9.83
C ARG A 184 -2.49 -6.95 10.99
N ASP A 185 -1.19 -7.14 10.85
CA ASP A 185 -0.20 -6.76 11.85
C ASP A 185 0.35 -5.33 11.62
N HIS A 186 0.24 -4.81 10.40
CA HIS A 186 0.76 -3.50 10.01
C HIS A 186 -0.33 -2.56 9.50
N ALA A 187 -0.53 -1.45 10.20
CA ALA A 187 -1.43 -0.39 9.78
C ALA A 187 -0.88 0.37 8.56
N VAL A 188 -1.44 0.09 7.38
CA VAL A 188 -1.07 0.76 6.13
C VAL A 188 -1.92 1.99 5.90
N TYR A 189 -1.27 3.16 5.85
CA TYR A 189 -1.88 4.46 5.58
C TYR A 189 -0.83 5.45 5.05
N ARG A 190 -1.28 6.59 4.52
CA ARG A 190 -0.42 7.73 4.15
C ARG A 190 -0.86 8.95 4.95
N ALA A 191 0.03 9.49 5.77
CA ALA A 191 -0.27 10.57 6.71
C ALA A 191 -0.74 11.85 5.99
N GLU A 192 -0.10 12.19 4.86
CA GLU A 192 -0.42 13.39 4.07
C GLU A 192 -1.86 13.38 3.50
N THR A 193 -2.42 12.21 3.23
CA THR A 193 -3.74 12.05 2.61
C THR A 193 -4.81 11.66 3.62
N LEU A 194 -4.46 11.56 4.90
CA LEU A 194 -5.37 11.19 5.98
C LEU A 194 -5.82 12.46 6.72
N THR A 195 -6.63 13.26 6.04
CA THR A 195 -7.14 14.52 6.59
C THR A 195 -8.44 14.28 7.37
N PRO A 196 -8.76 15.13 8.36
CA PRO A 196 -10.07 15.09 9.03
C PRO A 196 -11.26 15.41 8.11
N ALA A 197 -11.01 16.07 6.97
CA ALA A 197 -12.03 16.44 6.00
C ALA A 197 -12.33 15.32 4.99
N ALA A 198 -11.49 14.28 4.95
CA ALA A 198 -11.62 13.18 4.01
C ALA A 198 -12.92 12.40 4.21
N GLU A 199 -13.77 12.39 3.18
CA GLU A 199 -15.03 11.66 3.21
C GLU A 199 -14.87 10.30 2.53
N HIS A 200 -14.71 9.25 3.34
CA HIS A 200 -14.52 7.89 2.84
C HIS A 200 -15.81 7.29 2.27
N LYS A 201 -15.79 6.88 1.00
CA LYS A 201 -16.90 6.21 0.31
C LYS A 201 -16.77 4.69 0.36
N VAL A 202 -15.57 4.19 0.09
CA VAL A 202 -15.24 2.75 0.14
C VAL A 202 -13.86 2.57 0.73
N VAL A 203 -13.67 1.59 1.61
CA VAL A 203 -12.36 1.21 2.14
C VAL A 203 -12.22 -0.31 2.08
N SER A 204 -11.01 -0.79 1.83
CA SER A 204 -10.72 -2.20 2.08
C SER A 204 -10.79 -2.47 3.59
N ARG A 205 -11.08 -3.72 3.97
CA ARG A 205 -11.04 -4.13 5.39
C ARG A 205 -9.68 -3.91 6.04
N SER A 206 -8.64 -3.89 5.23
CA SER A 206 -7.25 -3.81 5.64
C SER A 206 -6.68 -2.39 5.64
N PHE A 207 -7.47 -1.39 5.23
CA PHE A 207 -7.02 -0.01 5.29
C PHE A 207 -7.13 0.51 6.72
N ALA A 208 -6.02 1.01 7.26
CA ALA A 208 -5.99 1.58 8.60
C ALA A 208 -6.66 2.96 8.58
N ARG A 209 -7.88 3.04 9.11
CA ARG A 209 -8.49 4.32 9.46
C ARG A 209 -7.83 4.77 10.76
N LEU A 210 -6.96 5.77 10.74
CA LEU A 210 -6.71 6.52 11.97
C LEU A 210 -7.97 7.36 12.20
N LEU A 211 -8.89 6.84 13.01
CA LEU A 211 -10.01 7.60 13.53
C LEU A 211 -9.81 7.75 15.03
N GLU A 212 -9.75 9.02 15.41
CA GLU A 212 -9.58 9.58 16.76
C GLU A 212 -8.19 9.35 17.36
N SER A 213 -7.45 10.45 17.43
CA SER A 213 -6.32 10.61 18.34
C SER A 213 -6.67 9.97 19.68
N GLU A 214 -5.91 8.96 20.10
CA GLU A 214 -5.61 8.86 21.52
C GLU A 214 -5.19 10.26 21.95
N GLU A 215 -5.96 10.87 22.86
CA GLU A 215 -5.62 12.14 23.46
C GLU A 215 -4.13 12.07 23.81
N ILE A 216 -3.33 12.89 23.14
CA ILE A 216 -1.94 13.10 23.54
C ILE A 216 -2.05 13.67 24.95
N MET A 217 -1.94 12.81 25.97
CA MET A 217 -1.71 13.26 27.32
C MET A 217 -0.46 14.13 27.25
N PRO A 218 -0.54 15.44 27.54
CA PRO A 218 0.63 16.28 27.47
C PRO A 218 1.65 15.77 28.48
N LEU A 219 2.77 15.23 27.98
CA LEU A 219 4.00 15.11 28.75
C LEU A 219 4.47 16.53 29.08
N GLY A 220 4.03 17.06 30.21
CA GLY A 220 4.29 18.45 30.55
C GLY A 220 3.76 18.92 31.90
N ALA A 221 3.78 18.06 32.92
CA ALA A 221 3.68 18.50 34.31
C ALA A 221 4.79 17.85 35.14
N VAL A 222 6.03 18.02 34.68
CA VAL A 222 7.20 17.83 35.55
C VAL A 222 7.28 19.07 36.43
N ALA A 223 7.03 18.84 37.70
CA ALA A 223 7.19 19.73 38.84
C ALA A 223 8.22 20.85 38.63
N GLN A 224 7.75 22.10 38.71
CA GLN A 224 8.60 23.18 39.18
C GLN A 224 8.38 23.33 40.69
N SER A 225 9.25 22.65 41.44
CA SER A 225 9.70 23.19 42.72
C SER A 225 10.68 24.33 42.42
N GLN A 226 10.39 25.55 42.90
CA GLN A 226 11.30 26.33 43.75
C GLN A 226 10.77 27.75 44.03
N ALA A 227 10.68 28.04 45.32
CA ALA A 227 11.06 29.28 46.00
C ALA A 227 10.51 30.64 45.51
N ALA A 228 9.56 31.19 46.28
CA ALA A 228 9.79 32.32 47.18
C ALA A 228 8.63 32.43 48.19
#